data_AF-A0A5E4XKL3-F1
#
_entry.id   AF-A0A5E4XKL3-F1
#
_cell.length_a   1.000
_cell.length_b   1.000
_cell.length_c   1.000
_cell.angle_alpha   90.00
_cell.angle_beta   90.00
_cell.angle_gamma   90.00
#
_symmetry.space_group_name_H-M   'P 1'
#
loop_
_entity.id
_entity.type
_entity.pdbx_description
1 polymer ?
#
loop_
_entity_poly.entity_id
_entity_poly.type
_entity_poly.pdbx_seq_one_letter_code
_entity_poly.pdbx_strand_id
1 'polypeptide(L)'
;MAKSGGLLTQMLSAIGIRPRAPRKHRILTRKRTGWWGKLSDAADRKAFDWKTREALYMHLASQVENGVSVENALDGFADILRKRKRKSSQALIENVCRRMREGLPLRRAIAIAVPREEAAMIAGGEMSGELINAFDLIVDSHDRVESVIRAYKAAAVRPILYLAMTYGVMWAVGAYVMPSIVQGLPESKVQGLGIVMYKAADLSQSWLSIVPPLVCVALVYAVRFSFPRWVGPHRIKAERYFPYSFYRDIEGYKWLSSFSGLVAAGVPDVHALDRQMETASPWLRERLWHVRFRMTEGGMEFADALEATGANGKLPPFEFPNPAIIDRIRSIAVAKEFHEKVGRLTKRWSVEIERNALSQAKKAGFYAEIGMYALMGFLMYAINGVTTQLGAIGGS
;
A
#
# COMPACT_ATOMS: atom_id res chain seq x y z
N MET A 1 -28.85 56.82 -6.14
CA MET A 1 -29.17 56.08 -4.90
C MET A 1 -27.87 55.53 -4.28
N ALA A 2 -27.18 56.31 -3.45
CA ALA A 2 -25.94 55.89 -2.80
C ALA A 2 -25.79 56.64 -1.47
N LYS A 3 -26.53 56.22 -0.43
CA LYS A 3 -26.40 56.76 0.94
C LYS A 3 -26.90 55.82 2.06
N SER A 4 -27.10 54.53 1.79
CA SER A 4 -27.60 53.56 2.80
C SER A 4 -26.50 52.82 3.57
N GLY A 5 -25.27 52.74 3.03
CA GLY A 5 -24.19 51.93 3.64
C GLY A 5 -23.59 52.48 4.94
N GLY A 6 -23.64 53.80 5.16
CA GLY A 6 -23.00 54.43 6.33
C GLY A 6 -23.81 54.32 7.63
N LEU A 7 -25.13 54.19 7.54
CA LEU A 7 -26.03 54.15 8.70
C LEU A 7 -25.92 52.83 9.46
N LEU A 8 -25.83 51.70 8.73
CA LEU A 8 -25.61 50.38 9.32
C LEU A 8 -24.27 50.28 10.06
N THR A 9 -23.21 50.89 9.52
CA THR A 9 -21.89 50.87 10.15
C THR A 9 -21.85 51.71 11.43
N GLN A 10 -22.58 52.83 11.46
CA GLN A 10 -22.72 53.66 12.66
C GLN A 10 -23.57 52.96 13.73
N MET A 11 -24.68 52.31 13.36
CA MET A 11 -25.52 51.56 14.31
C MET A 11 -24.80 50.36 14.93
N LEU A 12 -24.02 49.61 14.15
CA LEU A 12 -23.22 48.49 14.66
C LEU A 12 -22.13 48.95 15.64
N SER A 13 -21.56 50.14 15.41
CA SER A 13 -20.55 50.73 16.31
C SER A 13 -21.15 51.21 17.65
N ALA A 14 -22.40 51.71 17.64
CA ALA A 14 -23.12 52.17 18.82
C ALA A 14 -23.52 51.02 19.77
N ILE A 15 -23.66 49.79 19.25
CA ILE A 15 -23.99 48.57 20.01
C ILE A 15 -22.70 47.85 20.49
N GLY A 16 -21.52 48.46 20.31
CA GLY A 16 -20.24 47.89 20.77
C GLY A 16 -19.70 46.75 19.89
N ILE A 17 -20.35 46.45 18.76
CA ILE A 17 -19.92 45.40 17.83
C ILE A 17 -18.97 46.03 16.80
N ARG A 18 -17.68 46.07 17.13
CA ARG A 18 -16.64 46.44 16.16
C ARG A 18 -16.48 45.32 15.13
N PRO A 19 -16.42 45.60 13.82
CA PRO A 19 -16.03 44.60 12.83
C PRO A 19 -14.65 44.04 13.19
N ARG A 20 -14.53 42.71 13.27
CA ARG A 20 -13.31 42.00 13.63
C ARG A 20 -12.20 42.41 12.66
N ALA A 21 -11.13 43.03 13.17
CA ALA A 21 -9.95 43.33 12.36
C ALA A 21 -9.38 42.02 11.74
N PRO A 22 -8.94 42.03 10.46
CA PRO A 22 -8.28 40.88 9.88
C PRO A 22 -7.03 40.55 10.70
N ARG A 23 -7.01 39.34 11.30
CA ARG A 23 -5.85 38.88 12.07
C ARG A 23 -4.68 38.72 11.11
N LYS A 24 -3.58 39.45 11.36
CA LYS A 24 -2.31 39.26 10.67
C LYS A 24 -1.87 37.80 10.87
N HIS A 25 -2.07 36.98 9.85
CA HIS A 25 -1.58 35.61 9.83
C HIS A 25 -0.05 35.67 9.83
N ARG A 26 0.57 35.03 10.81
CA ARG A 26 2.02 34.87 10.88
C ARG A 26 2.45 34.08 9.64
N ILE A 27 3.05 34.79 8.69
CA ILE A 27 3.40 34.24 7.39
C ILE A 27 4.51 33.20 7.60
N LEU A 28 4.26 31.94 7.22
CA LEU A 28 5.33 30.96 7.04
C LEU A 28 6.02 31.27 5.69
N THR A 29 6.76 32.38 5.63
CA THR A 29 7.53 32.80 4.45
C THR A 29 8.81 32.00 4.24
N ARG A 30 9.27 31.25 5.24
CA ARG A 30 10.52 30.48 5.13
C ARG A 30 10.23 29.02 4.83
N LYS A 31 10.66 28.53 3.65
CA LYS A 31 11.11 27.14 3.50
C LYS A 31 12.05 26.90 4.69
N ARG A 32 11.66 26.05 5.65
CA ARG A 32 12.51 25.69 6.79
C ARG A 32 13.70 24.89 6.23
N THR A 33 14.76 25.58 5.82
CA THR A 33 15.99 24.95 5.32
C THR A 33 16.85 24.56 6.51
N GLY A 34 16.94 23.26 6.77
CA GLY A 34 17.73 22.66 7.84
C GLY A 34 17.26 21.24 8.17
N TRP A 35 18.07 20.46 8.90
CA TRP A 35 17.73 19.11 9.35
C TRP A 35 16.42 19.06 10.16
N TRP A 36 16.23 20.03 11.07
CA TRP A 36 15.00 20.24 11.83
C TRP A 36 13.79 20.65 10.97
N GLY A 37 14.03 21.34 9.86
CA GLY A 37 13.00 21.67 8.87
C GLY A 37 12.49 20.41 8.17
N LYS A 38 13.41 19.55 7.71
CA LYS A 38 13.07 18.24 7.10
C LYS A 38 12.36 17.30 8.08
N LEU A 39 12.76 17.30 9.36
CA LEU A 39 12.07 16.54 10.43
C LEU A 39 10.67 17.08 10.70
N SER A 40 10.49 18.40 10.76
CA SER A 40 9.15 19.00 10.94
C SER A 40 8.24 18.76 9.74
N ASP A 41 8.77 18.82 8.51
CA ASP A 41 8.02 18.57 7.28
C ASP A 41 7.62 17.09 7.17
N ALA A 42 8.50 16.17 7.58
CA ALA A 42 8.18 14.74 7.70
C ALA A 42 7.14 14.47 8.80
N ALA A 43 7.21 15.19 9.93
CA ALA A 43 6.24 15.08 11.02
C ALA A 43 4.86 15.67 10.63
N ASP A 44 4.83 16.79 9.90
CA ASP A 44 3.61 17.42 9.41
C ASP A 44 2.94 16.56 8.33
N ARG A 45 3.71 15.94 7.42
CA ARG A 45 3.20 14.93 6.47
C ARG A 45 2.71 13.66 7.16
N LYS A 46 3.36 13.23 8.24
CA LYS A 46 2.90 12.08 9.05
C LYS A 46 1.64 12.42 9.85
N ALA A 47 1.46 13.69 10.22
CA ALA A 47 0.28 14.17 10.92
C ALA A 47 -0.92 14.41 9.99
N PHE A 48 -0.70 14.68 8.70
CA PHE A 48 -1.75 14.64 7.67
C PHE A 48 -1.89 13.23 7.09
N ASP A 49 -2.14 12.27 7.98
CA ASP A 49 -2.37 10.86 7.68
C ASP A 49 -3.66 10.65 6.86
N TRP A 50 -3.81 9.45 6.29
CA TRP A 50 -4.97 9.11 5.46
C TRP A 50 -6.30 9.43 6.14
N LYS A 51 -6.48 9.05 7.42
CA LYS A 51 -7.71 9.33 8.18
C LYS A 51 -8.08 10.82 8.20
N THR A 52 -7.08 11.70 8.28
CA THR A 52 -7.31 13.15 8.23
C THR A 52 -7.69 13.60 6.82
N ARG A 53 -7.08 13.02 5.78
CA ARG A 53 -7.37 13.33 4.37
C ARG A 53 -8.74 12.81 3.93
N GLU A 54 -9.09 11.59 4.32
CA GLU A 54 -10.42 11.00 4.14
C GLU A 54 -11.50 11.91 4.74
N ALA A 55 -11.33 12.33 6.00
CA ALA A 55 -12.25 13.26 6.65
C ALA A 55 -12.33 14.62 5.92
N LEU A 56 -11.22 15.09 5.33
CA LEU A 56 -11.23 16.28 4.50
C LEU A 56 -12.05 16.05 3.24
N TYR A 57 -11.81 14.97 2.50
CA TYR A 57 -12.50 14.69 1.23
C TYR A 57 -14.00 14.50 1.42
N MET A 58 -14.41 13.73 2.44
CA MET A 58 -15.82 13.58 2.80
C MET A 58 -16.46 14.92 3.19
N HIS A 59 -15.73 15.76 3.94
CA HIS A 59 -16.21 17.09 4.30
C HIS A 59 -16.37 17.99 3.08
N LEU A 60 -15.38 18.03 2.19
CA LEU A 60 -15.42 18.83 0.97
C LEU A 60 -16.53 18.35 0.03
N ALA A 61 -16.67 17.05 -0.20
CA ALA A 61 -17.74 16.48 -1.01
C ALA A 61 -19.11 16.91 -0.49
N SER A 62 -19.38 16.70 0.80
CA SER A 62 -20.64 17.08 1.44
C SER A 62 -20.91 18.59 1.42
N GLN A 63 -19.89 19.43 1.65
CA GLN A 63 -20.10 20.88 1.64
C GLN A 63 -20.35 21.42 0.23
N VAL A 64 -19.60 20.92 -0.76
CA VAL A 64 -19.78 21.32 -2.17
C VAL A 64 -21.13 20.84 -2.70
N GLU A 65 -21.58 19.63 -2.31
CA GLU A 65 -22.94 19.14 -2.61
C GLU A 65 -24.03 20.07 -2.05
N ASN A 66 -23.80 20.64 -0.87
CA ASN A 66 -24.69 21.63 -0.25
C ASN A 66 -24.53 23.05 -0.82
N GLY A 67 -23.79 23.23 -1.93
CA GLY A 67 -23.60 24.53 -2.58
C GLY A 67 -22.63 25.47 -1.86
N VAL A 68 -21.88 24.99 -0.87
CA VAL A 68 -20.85 25.78 -0.18
C VAL A 68 -19.60 25.87 -1.05
N SER A 69 -19.00 27.06 -1.15
CA SER A 69 -17.74 27.21 -1.88
C SER A 69 -16.62 26.39 -1.23
N VAL A 70 -15.71 25.85 -2.06
CA VAL A 70 -14.57 25.03 -1.61
C VAL A 70 -13.74 25.76 -0.55
N GLU A 71 -13.53 27.06 -0.70
CA GLU A 71 -12.78 27.88 0.25
C GLU A 71 -13.42 27.91 1.63
N ASN A 72 -14.75 28.12 1.69
CA ASN A 72 -15.51 28.12 2.94
C ASN A 72 -15.54 26.72 3.57
N ALA A 73 -15.64 25.67 2.76
CA ALA A 73 -15.56 24.29 3.23
C ALA A 73 -14.18 23.98 3.84
N LEU A 74 -13.09 24.44 3.21
CA LEU A 74 -11.73 24.29 3.76
C LEU A 74 -11.54 25.05 5.07
N ASP A 75 -12.09 26.26 5.20
CA ASP A 75 -12.07 27.03 6.46
C ASP A 75 -12.86 26.31 7.57
N GLY A 76 -14.04 25.78 7.23
CA GLY A 76 -14.84 24.94 8.13
C GLY A 76 -14.06 23.72 8.62
N PHE A 77 -13.33 23.05 7.72
CA PHE A 77 -12.48 21.92 8.08
C PHE A 77 -11.28 22.32 8.95
N ALA A 78 -10.63 23.44 8.66
CA ALA A 78 -9.56 23.97 9.50
C ALA A 78 -10.05 24.22 10.94
N ASP A 79 -11.27 24.73 11.09
CA ASP A 79 -11.92 24.92 12.38
C ASP A 79 -12.22 23.59 13.11
N ILE A 80 -12.61 22.53 12.39
CA ILE A 80 -12.75 21.18 12.94
C ILE A 80 -11.40 20.66 13.45
N LEU A 81 -10.32 20.81 12.66
CA LEU A 81 -8.97 20.39 13.05
C LEU A 81 -8.46 21.16 14.26
N ARG A 82 -8.77 22.47 14.35
CA ARG A 82 -8.46 23.31 15.51
C ARG A 82 -9.13 22.78 16.77
N LYS A 83 -10.43 22.46 16.72
CA LYS A 83 -11.18 21.87 17.84
C LYS A 83 -10.59 20.52 18.28
N ARG A 84 -10.15 19.70 17.32
CA ARG A 84 -9.48 18.41 17.57
C ARG A 84 -8.00 18.53 17.97
N LYS A 85 -7.48 19.75 18.16
CA LYS A 85 -6.08 20.04 18.54
C LYS A 85 -5.04 19.49 17.54
N ARG A 86 -5.41 19.28 16.27
CA ARG A 86 -4.52 18.79 15.19
C ARG A 86 -3.77 19.97 14.54
N LYS A 87 -2.87 20.60 15.31
CA LYS A 87 -2.22 21.87 14.93
C LYS A 87 -1.46 21.84 13.60
N SER A 88 -0.75 20.75 13.30
CA SER A 88 0.02 20.60 12.06
C SER A 88 -0.90 20.46 10.84
N SER A 89 -1.88 19.56 10.90
CA SER A 89 -2.90 19.39 9.86
C SER A 89 -3.69 20.69 9.63
N GLN A 90 -4.07 21.39 10.72
CA GLN A 90 -4.75 22.67 10.65
C GLN A 90 -3.91 23.70 9.88
N ALA A 91 -2.64 23.89 10.25
CA ALA A 91 -1.76 24.85 9.59
C ALA A 91 -1.56 24.53 8.10
N LEU A 92 -1.56 23.25 7.73
CA LEU A 92 -1.49 22.80 6.34
C LEU A 92 -2.73 23.22 5.55
N ILE A 93 -3.93 23.00 6.09
CA ILE A 93 -5.19 23.40 5.44
C ILE A 93 -5.33 24.93 5.39
N GLU A 94 -4.98 25.65 6.45
CA GLU A 94 -4.96 27.12 6.44
C GLU A 94 -4.02 27.68 5.36
N ASN A 95 -2.89 27.00 5.10
CA ASN A 95 -1.98 27.36 4.00
C ASN A 95 -2.62 27.11 2.62
N VAL A 96 -3.41 26.04 2.47
CA VAL A 96 -4.20 25.80 1.25
C VAL A 96 -5.26 26.90 1.07
N CYS A 97 -6.05 27.23 2.11
CA CYS A 97 -7.02 28.32 2.07
C CYS A 97 -6.36 29.65 1.66
N ARG A 98 -5.21 29.98 2.27
CA ARG A 98 -4.47 31.20 1.94
C ARG A 98 -4.08 31.25 0.47
N ARG A 99 -3.55 30.16 -0.08
CA ARG A 99 -3.15 30.08 -1.49
C ARG A 99 -4.34 30.26 -2.43
N MET A 100 -5.51 29.73 -2.07
CA MET A 100 -6.73 29.93 -2.86
C MET A 100 -7.18 31.39 -2.84
N ARG A 101 -7.16 32.04 -1.66
CA ARG A 101 -7.41 33.48 -1.53
C ARG A 101 -6.40 34.36 -2.27
N GLU A 102 -5.18 33.85 -2.48
CA GLU A 102 -4.15 34.49 -3.33
C GLU A 102 -4.41 34.28 -4.84
N GLY A 103 -5.50 33.60 -5.22
CA GLY A 103 -5.93 33.39 -6.60
C GLY A 103 -5.45 32.06 -7.22
N LEU A 104 -4.81 31.18 -6.45
CA LEU A 104 -4.47 29.85 -6.95
C LEU A 104 -5.71 28.94 -6.99
N PRO A 105 -5.96 28.21 -8.07
CA PRO A 105 -7.02 27.21 -8.09
C PRO A 105 -6.73 26.07 -7.11
N LEU A 106 -7.76 25.36 -6.66
CA LEU A 106 -7.66 24.24 -5.71
C LEU A 106 -6.62 23.23 -6.17
N ARG A 107 -6.61 22.85 -7.46
CA ARG A 107 -5.66 21.86 -8.01
C ARG A 107 -4.19 22.20 -7.76
N ARG A 108 -3.86 23.48 -7.67
CA ARG A 108 -2.49 23.96 -7.38
C ARG A 108 -2.29 24.20 -5.89
N ALA A 109 -3.31 24.72 -5.20
CA ALA A 109 -3.23 25.03 -3.79
C ALA A 109 -3.08 23.77 -2.93
N ILE A 110 -3.84 22.71 -3.20
CA ILE A 110 -3.87 21.48 -2.39
C ILE A 110 -2.65 20.57 -2.60
N ALA A 111 -1.93 20.72 -3.71
CA ALA A 111 -0.80 19.85 -4.09
C ALA A 111 0.38 19.86 -3.09
N ILE A 112 0.45 20.85 -2.19
CA ILE A 112 1.43 20.86 -1.08
C ILE A 112 1.03 19.98 0.10
N ALA A 113 -0.26 19.66 0.22
CA ALA A 113 -0.83 18.95 1.36
C ALA A 113 -1.03 17.46 1.08
N VAL A 114 -1.34 17.10 -0.16
CA VAL A 114 -1.75 15.74 -0.53
C VAL A 114 -0.72 15.07 -1.45
N PRO A 115 -0.66 13.72 -1.50
CA PRO A 115 0.10 13.00 -2.51
C PRO A 115 -0.25 13.41 -3.94
N ARG A 116 0.71 13.29 -4.86
CA ARG A 116 0.53 13.71 -6.27
C ARG A 116 -0.63 12.98 -6.97
N GLU A 117 -0.88 11.71 -6.62
CA GLU A 117 -2.00 10.94 -7.16
C GLU A 117 -3.35 11.55 -6.77
N GLU A 118 -3.55 11.84 -5.48
CA GLU A 118 -4.75 12.51 -4.95
C GLU A 118 -4.90 13.91 -5.57
N ALA A 119 -3.81 14.69 -5.67
CA ALA A 119 -3.82 16.02 -6.30
C ALA A 119 -4.23 15.96 -7.78
N ALA A 120 -3.82 14.94 -8.52
CA ALA A 120 -4.16 14.78 -9.93
C ALA A 120 -5.65 14.46 -10.13
N MET A 121 -6.24 13.64 -9.26
CA MET A 121 -7.69 13.37 -9.29
C MET A 121 -8.50 14.64 -8.97
N ILE A 122 -8.06 15.41 -7.97
CA ILE A 122 -8.67 16.71 -7.64
C ILE A 122 -8.54 17.69 -8.80
N ALA A 123 -7.40 17.70 -9.49
CA ALA A 123 -7.19 18.53 -10.68
C ALA A 123 -8.16 18.17 -11.82
N GLY A 124 -8.38 16.87 -12.05
CA GLY A 124 -9.37 16.38 -13.01
C GLY A 124 -10.77 16.86 -12.66
N GLY A 125 -11.20 16.64 -11.41
CA GLY A 125 -12.52 17.08 -10.92
C GLY A 125 -12.73 18.59 -10.96
N GLU A 126 -11.70 19.38 -10.63
CA GLU A 126 -11.79 20.85 -10.72
C GLU A 126 -11.96 21.33 -12.16
N MET A 127 -11.24 20.70 -13.12
CA MET A 127 -11.33 21.08 -14.54
C MET A 127 -12.64 20.65 -15.19
N SER A 128 -13.19 19.51 -14.79
CA SER A 128 -14.46 18.99 -15.32
C SER A 128 -15.70 19.54 -14.59
N GLY A 129 -15.52 20.25 -13.47
CA GLY A 129 -16.61 20.70 -12.60
C GLY A 129 -17.19 19.62 -11.68
N GLU A 130 -16.62 18.41 -11.71
CA GLU A 130 -17.09 17.22 -11.00
C GLU A 130 -16.26 16.95 -9.73
N LEU A 131 -16.10 17.98 -8.87
CA LEU A 131 -15.27 17.89 -7.66
C LEU A 131 -15.78 16.86 -6.65
N ILE A 132 -17.11 16.73 -6.50
CA ILE A 132 -17.74 15.77 -5.58
C ILE A 132 -17.32 14.35 -5.97
N ASN A 133 -17.54 13.99 -7.24
CA ASN A 133 -17.14 12.71 -7.80
C ASN A 133 -15.64 12.43 -7.65
N ALA A 134 -14.79 13.45 -7.78
CA ALA A 134 -13.35 13.28 -7.60
C ALA A 134 -12.98 12.96 -6.14
N PHE A 135 -13.60 13.62 -5.15
CA PHE A 135 -13.36 13.32 -3.74
C PHE A 135 -13.85 11.93 -3.34
N ASP A 136 -15.06 11.56 -3.77
CA ASP A 136 -15.62 10.24 -3.51
C ASP A 136 -14.75 9.14 -4.14
N LEU A 137 -14.29 9.34 -5.38
CA LEU A 137 -13.40 8.40 -6.07
C LEU A 137 -12.07 8.19 -5.32
N ILE A 138 -11.51 9.24 -4.72
CA ILE A 138 -10.27 9.14 -3.92
C ILE A 138 -10.51 8.26 -2.69
N VAL A 139 -11.61 8.49 -1.96
CA VAL A 139 -11.97 7.70 -0.76
C VAL A 139 -12.23 6.25 -1.16
N ASP A 140 -13.09 6.01 -2.16
CA ASP A 140 -13.42 4.68 -2.68
C ASP A 140 -12.18 3.90 -3.13
N SER A 141 -11.26 4.55 -3.83
CA SER A 141 -10.03 3.94 -4.33
C SER A 141 -9.14 3.50 -3.17
N HIS A 142 -8.96 4.36 -2.17
CA HIS A 142 -8.14 4.03 -1.02
C HIS A 142 -8.77 2.90 -0.17
N ASP A 143 -10.08 2.93 0.05
CA ASP A 143 -10.78 1.89 0.81
C ASP A 143 -10.64 0.51 0.18
N ARG A 144 -10.68 0.45 -1.16
CA ARG A 144 -10.42 -0.78 -1.90
C ARG A 144 -8.98 -1.25 -1.77
N VAL A 145 -8.00 -0.33 -1.83
CA VAL A 145 -6.60 -0.70 -1.60
C VAL A 145 -6.40 -1.20 -0.17
N GLU A 146 -7.03 -0.54 0.82
CA GLU A 146 -6.94 -0.93 2.21
C GLU A 146 -7.63 -2.28 2.48
N SER A 147 -8.79 -2.54 1.88
CA SER A 147 -9.48 -3.83 2.02
C SER A 147 -8.60 -4.97 1.53
N VAL A 148 -7.95 -4.80 0.38
CA VAL A 148 -7.04 -5.80 -0.18
C VAL A 148 -5.81 -5.99 0.71
N ILE A 149 -5.20 -4.91 1.23
CA ILE A 149 -4.06 -5.01 2.16
C ILE A 149 -4.48 -5.70 3.47
N ARG A 150 -5.68 -5.40 3.97
CA ARG A 150 -6.23 -5.99 5.20
C ARG A 150 -6.49 -7.48 5.00
N ALA A 151 -7.13 -7.85 3.89
CA ALA A 151 -7.35 -9.24 3.51
C ALA A 151 -6.02 -10.00 3.43
N TYR A 152 -5.00 -9.41 2.79
CA TYR A 152 -3.65 -9.99 2.74
C TYR A 152 -3.04 -10.21 4.12
N LYS A 153 -3.06 -9.18 4.99
CA LYS A 153 -2.53 -9.27 6.36
C LYS A 153 -3.24 -10.39 7.13
N ALA A 154 -4.57 -10.44 7.06
CA ALA A 154 -5.37 -11.46 7.70
C ALA A 154 -5.03 -12.86 7.19
N ALA A 155 -4.81 -12.99 5.88
CA ALA A 155 -4.50 -14.27 5.25
C ALA A 155 -3.07 -14.77 5.59
N ALA A 156 -2.12 -13.86 5.80
CA ALA A 156 -0.76 -14.20 6.20
C ALA A 156 -0.65 -14.69 7.67
N VAL A 157 -1.65 -14.44 8.52
CA VAL A 157 -1.60 -14.83 9.95
C VAL A 157 -1.41 -16.34 10.12
N ARG A 158 -2.16 -17.17 9.38
CA ARG A 158 -2.15 -18.63 9.58
C ARG A 158 -0.78 -19.25 9.25
N PRO A 159 -0.19 -19.06 8.05
CA PRO A 159 1.14 -19.61 7.76
C PRO A 159 2.21 -19.16 8.77
N ILE A 160 2.17 -17.90 9.20
CA ILE A 160 3.13 -17.37 10.19
C ILE A 160 2.95 -18.03 11.55
N LEU A 161 1.69 -18.19 12.00
CA LEU A 161 1.37 -18.87 13.25
C LEU A 161 1.85 -20.32 13.23
N TYR A 162 1.57 -21.06 12.16
CA TYR A 162 2.02 -22.45 12.02
C TYR A 162 3.54 -22.55 11.98
N LEU A 163 4.23 -21.67 11.24
CA LEU A 163 5.70 -21.63 11.23
C LEU A 163 6.29 -21.37 12.64
N ALA A 164 5.71 -20.42 13.37
CA ALA A 164 6.13 -20.07 14.73
C ALA A 164 5.88 -21.22 15.72
N MET A 165 4.72 -21.88 15.63
CA MET A 165 4.39 -23.05 16.44
C MET A 165 5.29 -24.25 16.11
N THR A 166 5.54 -24.53 14.82
CA THR A 166 6.48 -25.56 14.38
C THR A 166 7.87 -25.32 14.97
N TYR A 167 8.37 -24.09 14.87
CA TYR A 167 9.63 -23.71 15.47
C TYR A 167 9.62 -23.87 17.00
N GLY A 168 8.56 -23.41 17.66
CA GLY A 168 8.39 -23.49 19.11
C GLY A 168 8.32 -24.94 19.63
N VAL A 169 7.62 -25.83 18.93
CA VAL A 169 7.55 -27.26 19.29
C VAL A 169 8.92 -27.91 19.12
N MET A 170 9.63 -27.66 18.01
CA MET A 170 10.99 -28.19 17.82
C MET A 170 11.93 -27.71 18.92
N TRP A 171 11.86 -26.42 19.26
CA TRP A 171 12.64 -25.84 20.34
C TRP A 171 12.30 -26.48 21.70
N ALA A 172 11.01 -26.64 22.02
CA ALA A 172 10.57 -27.24 23.29
C ALA A 172 10.98 -28.71 23.41
N VAL A 173 10.90 -29.49 22.33
CA VAL A 173 11.36 -30.88 22.32
C VAL A 173 12.86 -30.95 22.58
N GLY A 174 13.65 -30.09 21.92
CA GLY A 174 15.09 -30.02 22.14
C GLY A 174 15.48 -29.59 23.57
N ALA A 175 14.75 -28.63 24.14
CA ALA A 175 15.05 -28.05 25.44
C ALA A 175 14.57 -28.91 26.63
N TYR A 176 13.43 -29.59 26.51
CA TYR A 176 12.80 -30.30 27.64
C TYR A 176 12.75 -31.82 27.47
N VAL A 177 12.54 -32.34 26.25
CA VAL A 177 12.37 -33.78 26.02
C VAL A 177 13.72 -34.47 25.83
N MET A 178 14.61 -33.86 25.06
CA MET A 178 15.88 -34.47 24.72
C MET A 178 16.84 -34.68 25.92
N PRO A 179 16.97 -33.76 26.89
CA PRO A 179 17.85 -33.99 28.05
C PRO A 179 17.54 -35.28 28.81
N SER A 180 16.25 -35.61 28.97
CA SER A 180 15.80 -36.85 29.61
C SER A 180 16.16 -38.09 28.80
N ILE A 181 16.19 -37.98 27.47
CA ILE A 181 16.56 -39.05 26.56
C ILE A 181 18.08 -39.29 26.57
N VAL A 182 18.90 -38.23 26.53
CA VAL A 182 20.37 -38.31 26.51
C VAL A 182 20.92 -38.94 27.79
N GLN A 183 20.26 -38.73 28.93
CA GLN A 183 20.63 -39.40 30.18
C GLN A 183 20.49 -40.93 30.11
N GLY A 184 19.61 -41.45 29.26
CA GLY A 184 19.40 -42.90 29.08
C GLY A 184 20.07 -43.51 27.85
N LEU A 185 20.28 -42.74 26.78
CA LEU A 185 20.88 -43.21 25.52
C LEU A 185 22.00 -42.24 25.07
N PRO A 186 23.29 -42.66 25.09
CA PRO A 186 24.38 -41.85 24.55
C PRO A 186 24.21 -41.59 23.05
N GLU A 187 24.63 -40.41 22.58
CA GLU A 187 24.53 -39.97 21.17
C GLU A 187 25.03 -41.03 20.17
N SER A 188 26.08 -41.77 20.52
CA SER A 188 26.73 -42.79 19.68
C SER A 188 25.87 -44.04 19.41
N LYS A 189 24.80 -44.27 20.19
CA LYS A 189 23.90 -45.42 20.03
C LYS A 189 22.59 -45.07 19.32
N VAL A 190 22.31 -43.78 19.10
CA VAL A 190 21.11 -43.32 18.40
C VAL A 190 21.26 -43.59 16.90
N GLN A 191 20.38 -44.41 16.33
CA GLN A 191 20.34 -44.66 14.88
C GLN A 191 19.06 -44.10 14.23
N GLY A 192 19.16 -43.71 12.96
CA GLY A 192 18.02 -43.24 12.16
C GLY A 192 17.52 -41.85 12.55
N LEU A 193 16.20 -41.71 12.77
CA LEU A 193 15.53 -40.42 12.94
C LEU A 193 15.85 -39.71 14.27
N GLY A 194 16.40 -40.42 15.25
CA GLY A 194 16.83 -39.82 16.52
C GLY A 194 17.99 -38.81 16.37
N ILE A 195 18.79 -38.89 15.29
CA ILE A 195 19.86 -37.93 15.00
C ILE A 195 19.30 -36.53 14.74
N VAL A 196 18.13 -36.43 14.09
CA VAL A 196 17.44 -35.15 13.85
C VAL A 196 17.01 -34.52 15.18
N MET A 197 16.58 -35.33 16.13
CA MET A 197 16.22 -34.87 17.48
C MET A 197 17.44 -34.37 18.25
N TYR A 198 18.59 -35.06 18.13
CA TYR A 198 19.83 -34.64 18.77
C TYR A 198 20.32 -33.29 18.22
N LYS A 199 20.31 -33.10 16.89
CA LYS A 199 20.65 -31.81 16.26
C LYS A 199 19.66 -30.70 16.58
N ALA A 200 18.37 -31.01 16.67
CA ALA A 200 17.36 -30.03 17.11
C ALA A 200 17.57 -29.63 18.58
N ALA A 201 18.00 -30.56 19.42
CA ALA A 201 18.34 -30.29 20.81
C ALA A 201 19.58 -29.43 20.96
N ASP A 202 20.67 -29.77 20.26
CA ASP A 202 21.88 -28.96 20.23
C ASP A 202 21.59 -27.52 19.75
N LEU A 203 20.77 -27.39 18.70
CA LEU A 203 20.29 -26.09 18.21
C LEU A 203 19.48 -25.32 19.26
N SER A 204 18.61 -26.02 20.01
CA SER A 204 17.73 -25.39 21.01
C SER A 204 18.46 -24.87 22.25
N GLN A 205 19.54 -25.55 22.65
CA GLN A 205 20.36 -25.23 23.82
C GLN A 205 21.51 -24.28 23.47
N SER A 206 21.91 -24.22 22.20
CA SER A 206 22.90 -23.29 21.67
C SER A 206 22.33 -21.89 21.44
N TRP A 207 23.22 -20.88 21.46
CA TRP A 207 22.90 -19.52 21.01
C TRP A 207 22.39 -19.47 19.56
N LEU A 208 22.68 -20.50 18.77
CA LEU A 208 22.23 -20.69 17.38
C LEU A 208 20.70 -20.79 17.25
N SER A 209 19.96 -21.05 18.32
CA SER A 209 18.48 -20.99 18.34
C SER A 209 17.94 -19.64 17.83
N ILE A 210 18.65 -18.53 18.01
CA ILE A 210 18.17 -17.24 17.48
C ILE A 210 18.32 -17.09 15.95
N VAL A 211 19.14 -17.93 15.31
CA VAL A 211 19.50 -17.79 13.90
C VAL A 211 18.29 -18.01 12.97
N PRO A 212 17.47 -19.07 13.08
CA PRO A 212 16.30 -19.24 12.22
C PRO A 212 15.30 -18.06 12.25
N PRO A 213 14.82 -17.57 13.41
CA PRO A 213 13.93 -16.41 13.42
C PRO A 213 14.61 -15.14 12.89
N LEU A 214 15.90 -14.94 13.15
CA LEU A 214 16.66 -13.80 12.60
C LEU A 214 16.74 -13.87 11.06
N VAL A 215 17.04 -15.05 10.51
CA VAL A 215 17.06 -15.30 9.06
C VAL A 215 15.67 -15.07 8.46
N CYS A 216 14.60 -15.55 9.10
CA CYS A 216 13.23 -15.28 8.67
C CYS A 216 12.94 -13.77 8.60
N VAL A 217 13.31 -13.01 9.64
CA VAL A 217 13.12 -11.55 9.67
C VAL A 217 13.96 -10.87 8.57
N ALA A 218 15.22 -11.29 8.39
CA ALA A 218 16.10 -10.77 7.35
C ALA A 218 15.53 -11.03 5.94
N LEU A 219 14.99 -12.22 5.68
CA LEU A 219 14.34 -12.57 4.42
C LEU A 219 13.09 -11.72 4.18
N VAL A 220 12.24 -11.52 5.19
CA VAL A 220 11.07 -10.63 5.08
C VAL A 220 11.49 -9.21 4.73
N TYR A 221 12.56 -8.69 5.37
CA TYR A 221 13.08 -7.37 5.08
C TYR A 221 13.70 -7.28 3.67
N ALA A 222 14.47 -8.28 3.26
CA ALA A 222 15.06 -8.36 1.93
C ALA A 222 13.98 -8.35 0.84
N VAL A 223 12.93 -9.16 1.00
CA VAL A 223 11.77 -9.17 0.10
C VAL A 223 11.10 -7.80 0.08
N ARG A 224 10.82 -7.20 1.25
CA ARG A 224 10.19 -5.87 1.36
C ARG A 224 11.02 -4.76 0.71
N PHE A 225 12.35 -4.85 0.78
CA PHE A 225 13.28 -3.91 0.18
C PHE A 225 13.38 -4.09 -1.34
N SER A 226 13.29 -5.34 -1.81
CA SER A 226 13.36 -5.70 -3.22
C SER A 226 12.14 -5.23 -4.02
N PHE A 227 10.95 -5.19 -3.42
CA PHE A 227 9.69 -4.81 -4.10
C PHE A 227 9.80 -3.56 -4.99
N PRO A 228 10.14 -2.35 -4.47
CA PRO A 228 10.20 -1.15 -5.32
C PRO A 228 11.49 -1.00 -6.14
N ARG A 229 12.53 -1.80 -5.88
CA ARG A 229 13.90 -1.55 -6.39
C ARG A 229 14.39 -2.57 -7.40
N TRP A 230 13.97 -3.82 -7.28
CA TRP A 230 14.48 -4.89 -8.13
C TRP A 230 13.84 -4.80 -9.52
N VAL A 231 14.66 -4.57 -10.54
CA VAL A 231 14.28 -4.41 -11.96
C VAL A 231 14.96 -5.49 -12.82
N GLY A 232 14.54 -5.63 -14.08
CA GLY A 232 15.19 -6.49 -15.06
C GLY A 232 14.56 -7.88 -15.28
N PRO A 233 15.17 -8.75 -16.12
CA PRO A 233 14.54 -9.97 -16.62
C PRO A 233 14.26 -11.02 -15.53
N HIS A 234 15.14 -11.13 -14.54
CA HIS A 234 14.94 -12.07 -13.42
C HIS A 234 13.75 -11.67 -12.55
N ARG A 235 13.47 -10.36 -12.44
CA ARG A 235 12.30 -9.85 -11.73
C ARG A 235 11.01 -10.34 -12.39
N ILE A 236 10.94 -10.34 -13.73
CA ILE A 236 9.77 -10.79 -14.49
C ILE A 236 9.45 -12.27 -14.19
N LYS A 237 10.45 -13.15 -14.15
CA LYS A 237 10.26 -14.56 -13.78
C LYS A 237 9.75 -14.71 -12.33
N ALA A 238 10.29 -13.91 -11.41
CA ALA A 238 9.87 -13.95 -10.01
C ALA A 238 8.42 -13.46 -9.81
N GLU A 239 7.88 -12.63 -10.70
CA GLU A 239 6.47 -12.15 -10.65
C GLU A 239 5.43 -13.22 -10.89
N ARG A 240 5.84 -14.42 -11.28
CA ARG A 240 4.93 -15.57 -11.40
C ARG A 240 4.62 -16.20 -10.04
N TYR A 241 5.42 -15.90 -9.01
CA TYR A 241 5.32 -16.51 -7.69
C TYR A 241 5.02 -15.48 -6.60
N PHE A 242 4.34 -15.93 -5.55
CA PHE A 242 4.15 -15.16 -4.33
C PHE A 242 5.50 -14.89 -3.64
N PRO A 243 5.74 -13.70 -3.05
CA PRO A 243 4.84 -12.55 -2.86
C PRO A 243 4.90 -11.51 -3.98
N TYR A 244 5.72 -11.75 -5.00
CA TYR A 244 6.01 -10.81 -6.07
C TYR A 244 4.88 -10.65 -7.07
N SER A 245 4.14 -11.73 -7.35
CA SER A 245 2.91 -11.70 -8.16
C SER A 245 1.88 -10.75 -7.54
N PHE A 246 1.68 -10.85 -6.22
CA PHE A 246 0.78 -9.98 -5.48
C PHE A 246 1.23 -8.52 -5.52
N TYR A 247 2.52 -8.25 -5.33
CA TYR A 247 3.04 -6.88 -5.45
C TYR A 247 2.77 -6.30 -6.84
N ARG A 248 2.99 -7.10 -7.91
CA ARG A 248 2.70 -6.69 -9.28
C ARG A 248 1.22 -6.36 -9.48
N ASP A 249 0.31 -7.21 -9.00
CA ASP A 249 -1.15 -7.02 -9.12
C ASP A 249 -1.62 -5.74 -8.40
N ILE A 250 -1.10 -5.49 -7.19
CA ILE A 250 -1.48 -4.29 -6.40
C ILE A 250 -0.98 -3.01 -7.04
N GLU A 251 0.30 -2.94 -7.40
CA GLU A 251 0.86 -1.75 -8.03
C GLU A 251 0.23 -1.53 -9.41
N GLY A 252 -0.05 -2.62 -10.12
CA GLY A 252 -0.81 -2.62 -11.35
C GLY A 252 -2.21 -2.06 -11.21
N TYR A 253 -2.94 -2.44 -10.16
CA TYR A 253 -4.27 -1.95 -9.84
C TYR A 253 -4.26 -0.45 -9.51
N LYS A 254 -3.34 -0.01 -8.64
CA LYS A 254 -3.19 1.41 -8.29
C LYS A 254 -2.89 2.25 -9.53
N TRP A 255 -1.91 1.81 -10.31
CA TRP A 255 -1.51 2.46 -11.55
C TRP A 255 -2.69 2.57 -12.52
N LEU A 256 -3.35 1.44 -12.83
CA LEU A 256 -4.43 1.40 -13.81
C LEU A 256 -5.65 2.21 -13.35
N SER A 257 -5.95 2.20 -12.05
CA SER A 257 -7.03 3.02 -11.49
C SER A 257 -6.74 4.51 -11.65
N SER A 258 -5.54 4.95 -11.28
CA SER A 258 -5.11 6.34 -11.49
C SER A 258 -5.05 6.71 -12.97
N PHE A 259 -4.56 5.81 -13.83
CA PHE A 259 -4.48 6.02 -15.28
C PHE A 259 -5.87 6.19 -15.88
N SER A 260 -6.82 5.32 -15.53
CA SER A 260 -8.20 5.41 -16.00
C SER A 260 -8.87 6.74 -15.64
N GLY A 261 -8.60 7.28 -14.43
CA GLY A 261 -9.10 8.60 -14.03
C GLY A 261 -8.50 9.75 -14.85
N LEU A 262 -7.19 9.69 -15.15
CA LEU A 262 -6.54 10.70 -15.98
C LEU A 262 -7.07 10.69 -17.41
N VAL A 263 -7.23 9.51 -18.00
CA VAL A 263 -7.70 9.38 -19.38
C VAL A 263 -9.19 9.72 -19.49
N ALA A 264 -10.01 9.36 -18.50
CA ALA A 264 -11.40 9.82 -18.42
C ALA A 264 -11.51 11.35 -18.32
N ALA A 265 -10.52 12.02 -17.72
CA ALA A 265 -10.41 13.48 -17.70
C ALA A 265 -9.85 14.09 -19.00
N GLY A 266 -9.75 13.30 -20.07
CA GLY A 266 -9.30 13.75 -21.40
C GLY A 266 -7.78 13.93 -21.53
N VAL A 267 -6.99 13.41 -20.59
CA VAL A 267 -5.52 13.42 -20.72
C VAL A 267 -5.10 12.33 -21.70
N PRO A 268 -4.31 12.64 -22.74
CA PRO A 268 -3.82 11.63 -23.67
C PRO A 268 -2.95 10.56 -22.97
N ASP A 269 -3.08 9.30 -23.40
CA ASP A 269 -2.46 8.13 -22.75
C ASP A 269 -0.95 8.29 -22.50
N VAL A 270 -0.19 8.76 -23.49
CA VAL A 270 1.26 8.97 -23.37
C VAL A 270 1.58 10.01 -22.29
N HIS A 271 0.82 11.10 -22.23
CA HIS A 271 1.00 12.15 -21.21
C HIS A 271 0.59 11.66 -19.81
N ALA A 272 -0.41 10.80 -19.71
CA ALA A 272 -0.79 10.16 -18.46
C ALA A 272 0.34 9.25 -17.94
N LEU A 273 0.97 8.45 -18.82
CA LEU A 273 2.13 7.62 -18.49
C LEU A 273 3.31 8.47 -18.01
N ASP A 274 3.64 9.56 -18.70
CA ASP A 274 4.73 10.48 -18.32
C ASP A 274 4.53 11.03 -16.89
N ARG A 275 3.33 11.52 -16.60
CA ARG A 275 3.00 12.05 -15.26
C ARG A 275 3.12 10.99 -14.18
N GLN A 276 2.69 9.76 -14.44
CA GLN A 276 2.77 8.68 -13.47
C GLN A 276 4.21 8.19 -13.26
N MET A 277 5.04 8.21 -14.30
CA MET A 277 6.46 7.84 -14.23
C MET A 277 7.29 8.79 -13.35
N GLU A 278 6.92 10.07 -13.24
CA GLU A 278 7.64 11.04 -12.40
C GLU A 278 7.68 10.65 -10.93
N THR A 279 6.65 9.94 -10.45
CA THR A 279 6.50 9.51 -9.06
C THR A 279 6.61 8.02 -8.85
N ALA A 280 6.73 7.26 -9.94
CA ALA A 280 6.80 5.82 -9.91
C ALA A 280 8.06 5.32 -9.18
N SER A 281 7.92 4.18 -8.51
CA SER A 281 9.07 3.42 -8.01
C SER A 281 9.96 2.99 -9.19
N PRO A 282 11.26 2.72 -8.99
CA PRO A 282 12.11 2.17 -10.04
C PRO A 282 11.50 0.98 -10.79
N TRP A 283 10.85 0.06 -10.05
CA TRP A 283 10.15 -1.10 -10.60
C TRP A 283 8.96 -0.74 -11.51
N LEU A 284 8.11 0.19 -11.08
CA LEU A 284 6.95 0.62 -11.86
C LEU A 284 7.39 1.44 -13.07
N ARG A 285 8.36 2.34 -12.87
CA ARG A 285 8.91 3.20 -13.91
C ARG A 285 9.50 2.42 -15.07
N GLU A 286 10.20 1.31 -14.82
CA GLU A 286 10.69 0.40 -15.86
C GLU A 286 9.55 -0.06 -16.79
N ARG A 287 8.45 -0.55 -16.22
CA ARG A 287 7.30 -1.07 -16.97
C ARG A 287 6.60 0.03 -17.76
N LEU A 288 6.31 1.15 -17.12
CA LEU A 288 5.64 2.28 -17.76
C LEU A 288 6.49 2.88 -18.88
N TRP A 289 7.80 2.97 -18.67
CA TRP A 289 8.73 3.46 -19.69
C TRP A 289 8.68 2.59 -20.95
N HIS A 290 8.65 1.27 -20.80
CA HIS A 290 8.55 0.36 -21.95
C HIS A 290 7.21 0.48 -22.68
N VAL A 291 6.09 0.59 -21.97
CA VAL A 291 4.77 0.80 -22.61
C VAL A 291 4.78 2.13 -23.38
N ARG A 292 5.18 3.21 -22.71
CA ARG A 292 5.26 4.55 -23.32
C ARG A 292 6.16 4.57 -24.55
N PHE A 293 7.36 3.98 -24.46
CA PHE A 293 8.32 3.92 -25.55
C PHE A 293 7.73 3.24 -26.79
N ARG A 294 6.96 2.16 -26.61
CA ARG A 294 6.29 1.46 -27.72
C ARG A 294 5.15 2.26 -28.34
N MET A 295 4.45 3.06 -27.55
CA MET A 295 3.41 3.96 -28.07
C MET A 295 4.02 5.10 -28.88
N THR A 296 5.13 5.69 -28.42
CA THR A 296 5.73 6.85 -29.11
C THR A 296 6.61 6.48 -30.29
N GLU A 297 7.47 5.46 -30.15
CA GLU A 297 8.42 5.06 -31.19
C GLU A 297 7.86 3.93 -32.07
N GLY A 298 7.05 3.04 -31.48
CA GLY A 298 6.48 1.88 -32.17
C GLY A 298 5.11 2.13 -32.79
N GLY A 299 4.47 3.28 -32.53
CA GLY A 299 3.14 3.63 -33.03
C GLY A 299 2.03 2.67 -32.57
N MET A 300 2.26 1.92 -31.48
CA MET A 300 1.28 0.96 -30.96
C MET A 300 0.20 1.65 -30.16
N GLU A 301 -1.03 1.17 -30.29
CA GLU A 301 -2.12 1.51 -29.38
C GLU A 301 -1.84 1.01 -27.96
N PHE A 302 -2.42 1.67 -26.96
CA PHE A 302 -2.12 1.39 -25.54
C PHE A 302 -2.30 -0.08 -25.16
N ALA A 303 -3.38 -0.73 -25.61
CA ALA A 303 -3.67 -2.12 -25.27
C ALA A 303 -2.63 -3.08 -25.87
N ASP A 304 -2.21 -2.87 -27.12
CA ASP A 304 -1.19 -3.69 -27.79
C ASP A 304 0.21 -3.42 -27.19
N ALA A 305 0.46 -2.17 -26.80
CA ALA A 305 1.70 -1.78 -26.14
C ALA A 305 1.89 -2.46 -24.78
N LEU A 306 0.84 -2.93 -24.10
CA LEU A 306 0.96 -3.69 -22.83
C LEU A 306 1.43 -5.13 -23.04
N GLU A 307 1.01 -5.78 -24.13
CA GLU A 307 1.31 -7.19 -24.42
C GLU A 307 2.68 -7.38 -25.09
N ALA A 308 3.15 -6.36 -25.80
CA ALA A 308 4.40 -6.42 -26.56
C ALA A 308 5.64 -6.77 -25.70
N THR A 309 6.66 -7.29 -26.37
CA THR A 309 7.94 -7.66 -25.74
C THR A 309 8.75 -6.43 -25.33
N GLY A 310 9.54 -6.56 -24.26
CA GLY A 310 10.39 -5.48 -23.76
C GLY A 310 11.63 -5.27 -24.62
N ALA A 311 12.14 -4.03 -24.64
CA ALA A 311 13.41 -3.66 -25.27
C ALA A 311 13.58 -4.20 -26.71
N ASN A 312 12.59 -3.94 -27.59
CA ASN A 312 12.58 -4.39 -28.99
C ASN A 312 12.83 -5.89 -29.16
N GLY A 313 12.19 -6.72 -28.32
CA GLY A 313 12.28 -8.19 -28.39
C GLY A 313 13.35 -8.83 -27.51
N LYS A 314 14.21 -8.05 -26.82
CA LYS A 314 15.26 -8.59 -25.94
C LYS A 314 14.75 -9.07 -24.58
N LEU A 315 13.61 -8.57 -24.14
CA LEU A 315 12.98 -8.95 -22.86
C LEU A 315 11.64 -9.63 -23.14
N PRO A 316 11.26 -10.63 -22.32
CA PRO A 316 9.91 -11.19 -22.38
C PRO A 316 8.88 -10.09 -22.09
N PRO A 317 7.60 -10.30 -22.47
CA PRO A 317 6.52 -9.43 -22.03
C PRO A 317 6.55 -9.26 -20.51
N PHE A 318 6.36 -8.03 -20.03
CA PHE A 318 6.43 -7.74 -18.60
C PHE A 318 5.25 -8.34 -17.83
N GLU A 319 4.21 -8.83 -18.52
CA GLU A 319 3.00 -9.40 -17.92
C GLU A 319 2.36 -8.44 -16.88
N PHE A 320 2.54 -7.13 -17.08
CA PHE A 320 2.06 -6.06 -16.20
C PHE A 320 0.89 -5.32 -16.86
N PRO A 321 -0.22 -5.06 -16.15
CA PRO A 321 -0.44 -5.28 -14.71
C PRO A 321 -0.59 -6.74 -14.29
N ASN A 322 -1.33 -7.50 -15.08
CA ASN A 322 -1.52 -8.95 -14.93
C ASN A 322 -1.97 -9.47 -16.30
N PRO A 323 -1.50 -10.63 -16.79
CA PRO A 323 -1.90 -11.17 -18.10
C PRO A 323 -3.41 -11.18 -18.32
N ALA A 324 -4.19 -11.69 -17.35
CA ALA A 324 -5.64 -11.78 -17.46
C ALA A 324 -6.33 -10.40 -17.54
N ILE A 325 -5.69 -9.36 -17.02
CA ILE A 325 -6.20 -7.98 -17.07
C ILE A 325 -5.80 -7.32 -18.39
N ILE A 326 -4.61 -7.60 -18.91
CA ILE A 326 -4.19 -7.15 -20.24
C ILE A 326 -5.17 -7.67 -21.30
N ASP A 327 -5.52 -8.97 -21.24
CA ASP A 327 -6.51 -9.58 -22.15
C ASP A 327 -7.87 -8.87 -22.07
N ARG A 328 -8.32 -8.55 -20.85
CA ARG A 328 -9.57 -7.81 -20.63
C ARG A 328 -9.49 -6.38 -21.17
N ILE A 329 -8.38 -5.66 -20.95
CA ILE A 329 -8.17 -4.31 -21.50
C ILE A 329 -8.27 -4.36 -23.03
N ARG A 330 -7.62 -5.34 -23.67
CA ARG A 330 -7.65 -5.51 -25.11
C ARG A 330 -9.06 -5.78 -25.65
N SER A 331 -9.82 -6.65 -25.00
CA SER A 331 -11.22 -6.90 -25.38
C SER A 331 -12.10 -5.65 -25.30
N ILE A 332 -11.73 -4.70 -24.43
CA ILE A 332 -12.46 -3.45 -24.21
C ILE A 332 -11.94 -2.33 -25.12
N ALA A 333 -10.69 -2.41 -25.60
CA ALA A 333 -10.03 -1.40 -26.45
C ALA A 333 -10.79 -1.11 -27.75
N VAL A 334 -11.52 -2.09 -28.28
CA VAL A 334 -12.34 -1.93 -29.50
C VAL A 334 -13.63 -1.14 -29.23
N ALA A 335 -14.02 -0.94 -27.97
CA ALA A 335 -15.26 -0.25 -27.63
C ALA A 335 -15.10 1.28 -27.69
N LYS A 336 -16.12 1.98 -28.21
CA LYS A 336 -16.19 3.45 -28.22
C LYS A 336 -16.04 4.09 -26.83
N GLU A 337 -16.43 3.36 -25.77
CA GLU A 337 -16.36 3.79 -24.36
C GLU A 337 -15.21 3.09 -23.61
N PHE A 338 -14.04 2.97 -24.25
CA PHE A 338 -12.87 2.31 -23.66
C PHE A 338 -12.59 2.82 -22.22
N HIS A 339 -12.55 4.14 -22.04
CA HIS A 339 -12.17 4.76 -20.76
C HIS A 339 -13.14 4.46 -19.62
N GLU A 340 -14.45 4.48 -19.86
CA GLU A 340 -15.46 4.16 -18.84
C GLU A 340 -15.44 2.67 -18.48
N LYS A 341 -15.23 1.81 -19.48
CA LYS A 341 -15.15 0.37 -19.28
C LYS A 341 -13.88 -0.04 -18.52
N VAL A 342 -12.76 0.68 -18.70
CA VAL A 342 -11.53 0.48 -17.91
C VAL A 342 -11.78 0.81 -16.43
N GLY A 343 -12.53 1.88 -16.11
CA GLY A 343 -12.91 2.20 -14.73
C GLY A 343 -13.77 1.13 -14.06
N ARG A 344 -14.69 0.50 -14.80
CA ARG A 344 -15.47 -0.66 -14.30
C ARG A 344 -14.63 -1.93 -14.18
N LEU A 345 -13.63 -2.11 -15.03
CA LEU A 345 -12.69 -3.23 -14.97
C LEU A 345 -11.82 -3.16 -13.70
N THR A 346 -11.24 -1.99 -13.39
CA THR A 346 -10.42 -1.80 -12.18
C THR A 346 -11.23 -2.08 -10.92
N LYS A 347 -12.49 -1.62 -10.83
CA LYS A 347 -13.38 -1.92 -9.69
C LYS A 347 -13.60 -3.41 -9.48
N ARG A 348 -13.78 -4.20 -10.54
CA ARG A 348 -13.94 -5.66 -10.42
C ARG A 348 -12.63 -6.34 -10.10
N TRP A 349 -11.53 -5.85 -10.65
CA TRP A 349 -10.21 -6.41 -10.44
C TRP A 349 -9.76 -6.30 -8.97
N SER A 350 -10.08 -5.22 -8.25
CA SER A 350 -9.74 -5.13 -6.81
C SER A 350 -10.35 -6.26 -5.99
N VAL A 351 -11.62 -6.59 -6.25
CA VAL A 351 -12.33 -7.71 -5.59
C VAL A 351 -11.71 -9.06 -5.96
N GLU A 352 -11.24 -9.21 -7.20
CA GLU A 352 -10.54 -10.41 -7.65
C GLU A 352 -9.17 -10.56 -6.96
N ILE A 353 -8.38 -9.49 -6.85
CA ILE A 353 -7.11 -9.50 -6.11
C ILE A 353 -7.34 -9.92 -4.67
N GLU A 354 -8.37 -9.37 -4.01
CA GLU A 354 -8.73 -9.72 -2.64
C GLU A 354 -9.02 -11.22 -2.51
N ARG A 355 -9.90 -11.76 -3.37
CA ARG A 355 -10.26 -13.19 -3.38
C ARG A 355 -9.06 -14.08 -3.67
N ASN A 356 -8.22 -13.71 -4.62
CA ASN A 356 -7.02 -14.46 -5.00
C ASN A 356 -5.99 -14.46 -3.87
N ALA A 357 -5.77 -13.32 -3.21
CA ALA A 357 -4.89 -13.21 -2.05
C ALA A 357 -5.38 -14.10 -0.89
N LEU A 358 -6.68 -14.05 -0.59
CA LEU A 358 -7.30 -14.91 0.44
C LEU A 358 -7.18 -16.39 0.08
N SER A 359 -7.43 -16.77 -1.17
CA SER A 359 -7.36 -18.15 -1.65
C SER A 359 -5.94 -18.72 -1.59
N GLN A 360 -4.95 -17.97 -2.10
CA GLN A 360 -3.55 -18.39 -2.08
C GLN A 360 -3.04 -18.57 -0.65
N ALA A 361 -3.37 -17.63 0.23
CA ALA A 361 -2.96 -17.72 1.63
C ALA A 361 -3.71 -18.81 2.40
N LYS A 362 -4.98 -19.09 2.09
CA LYS A 362 -5.69 -20.27 2.63
C LYS A 362 -5.00 -21.57 2.20
N LYS A 363 -4.63 -21.70 0.93
CA LYS A 363 -3.88 -22.87 0.43
C LYS A 363 -2.53 -23.00 1.13
N ALA A 364 -1.77 -21.91 1.23
CA ALA A 364 -0.50 -21.90 1.96
C ALA A 364 -0.67 -22.28 3.43
N GLY A 365 -1.71 -21.75 4.09
CA GLY A 365 -2.05 -22.10 5.47
C GLY A 365 -2.42 -23.57 5.64
N PHE A 366 -3.21 -24.14 4.73
CA PHE A 366 -3.57 -25.56 4.72
C PHE A 366 -2.33 -26.46 4.55
N TYR A 367 -1.42 -26.13 3.64
CA TYR A 367 -0.17 -26.88 3.50
C TYR A 367 0.75 -26.74 4.73
N ALA A 368 0.80 -25.56 5.34
CA ALA A 368 1.54 -25.34 6.59
C ALA A 368 0.96 -26.17 7.75
N GLU A 369 -0.37 -26.26 7.82
CA GLU A 369 -1.09 -27.10 8.80
C GLU A 369 -0.79 -28.59 8.60
N ILE A 370 -0.88 -29.10 7.36
CA ILE A 370 -0.47 -30.49 7.05
C ILE A 370 0.99 -30.72 7.44
N GLY A 371 1.88 -29.78 7.10
CA GLY A 371 3.29 -29.85 7.45
C GLY A 371 3.52 -29.92 8.96
N MET A 372 2.74 -29.16 9.74
CA MET A 372 2.79 -29.24 11.20
C MET A 372 2.32 -30.59 11.74
N TYR A 373 1.20 -31.13 11.25
CA TYR A 373 0.74 -32.45 11.70
C TYR A 373 1.71 -33.55 11.30
N ALA A 374 2.31 -33.47 10.11
CA ALA A 374 3.36 -34.38 9.68
C ALA A 374 4.58 -34.29 10.59
N LEU A 375 5.01 -33.07 10.98
CA LEU A 375 6.09 -32.87 11.94
C LEU A 375 5.73 -33.44 13.32
N MET A 376 4.51 -33.23 13.80
CA MET A 376 4.08 -33.77 15.10
C MET A 376 4.07 -35.30 15.08
N GLY A 377 3.55 -35.92 14.01
CA GLY A 377 3.59 -37.36 13.82
C GLY A 377 5.02 -37.90 13.72
N PHE A 378 5.89 -37.17 13.02
CA PHE A 378 7.32 -37.48 12.93
C PHE A 378 7.99 -37.45 14.31
N LEU A 379 7.75 -36.40 15.09
CA LEU A 379 8.30 -36.26 16.44
C LEU A 379 7.80 -37.37 17.35
N MET A 380 6.50 -37.69 17.31
CA MET A 380 5.93 -38.79 18.09
C MET A 380 6.56 -40.14 17.72
N TYR A 381 6.73 -40.41 16.42
CA TYR A 381 7.39 -41.62 15.94
C TYR A 381 8.85 -41.69 16.39
N ALA A 382 9.58 -40.58 16.30
CA ALA A 382 10.98 -40.50 16.72
C ALA A 382 11.13 -40.68 18.24
N ILE A 383 10.29 -40.06 19.06
CA ILE A 383 10.26 -40.24 20.53
C ILE A 383 9.98 -41.70 20.88
N ASN A 384 9.00 -42.34 20.23
CA ASN A 384 8.69 -43.75 20.46
C ASN A 384 9.85 -44.65 20.05
N GLY A 385 10.49 -44.39 18.91
CA GLY A 385 11.66 -45.14 18.45
C GLY A 385 12.85 -45.03 19.39
N VAL A 386 13.09 -43.87 19.98
CA VAL A 386 14.14 -43.71 20.99
C VAL A 386 13.76 -44.37 22.31
N THR A 387 12.50 -44.29 22.73
CA THR A 387 11.98 -44.98 23.93
C THR A 387 12.09 -46.50 23.82
N THR A 388 11.81 -47.09 22.65
CA THR A 388 11.98 -48.53 22.44
C THR A 388 13.45 -48.95 22.44
N GLN A 389 14.35 -48.14 21.87
CA GLN A 389 15.80 -48.35 21.95
C GLN A 389 16.31 -48.28 23.40
N LEU A 390 15.82 -47.32 24.19
CA LEU A 390 16.11 -47.21 25.63
C LEU A 390 15.67 -48.48 26.38
N GLY A 391 14.44 -48.97 26.13
CA GLY A 391 13.93 -50.19 26.75
C GLY A 391 14.72 -51.45 26.36
N ALA A 392 15.20 -51.54 25.12
CA ALA A 392 16.02 -52.66 24.67
C ALA A 392 17.41 -52.70 25.34
N ILE A 393 17.96 -51.56 25.74
CA ILE A 393 19.24 -51.48 26.47
C ILE A 393 19.06 -51.69 27.97
N GLY A 394 17.93 -51.28 28.55
CA GLY A 394 17.64 -51.48 29.98
C GLY A 394 17.23 -52.90 30.38
N GLY A 395 16.94 -53.77 29.40
CA GLY A 395 16.55 -55.17 29.62
C GLY A 395 17.67 -56.21 29.43
N SER A 396 18.92 -55.78 29.22
CA SER A 396 20.10 -56.65 29.04
C SER A 396 21.00 -56.69 30.27
#